data_AF-A0A7W9GCE7-F1
#
_entry.id   AF-A0A7W9GCE7-F1
#
_cell.length_a   1.000
_cell.length_b   1.000
_cell.length_c   1.000
_cell.angle_alpha   90.00
_cell.angle_beta   90.00
_cell.angle_gamma   90.00
#
_symmetry.space_group_name_H-M   'P 1'
#
loop_
_entity.id
_entity.type
_entity.pdbx_description
1 polymer ?
#
loop_
_entity_poly.entity_id
_entity_poly.type
_entity_poly.pdbx_seq_one_letter_code
_entity_poly.pdbx_strand_id
1 'polypeptide(L)'
;MSNLDLECFKTTSYQPPATTLVLRHLNPVLGNLPTVQVTLGQREQLCVPVAKNNVIPPPNVLDYIRFVDLSCYRVTGPSINQNLGLRHLNPVLQNVPGISVTLNVPQHLCVPVAKNGVVPAPDILRVISHIDLLCYAHQPNPSMNLPLTLTQLNPVLVNQIPTGTVQVTAARQLCVPVQKARDEIPPDVLDVVRWIDLEKFDVTSPAISPVPLTLKHLNPVLGNLPPEELRIAGAAQLAVPVSKNGIVPPG
;
A
#
# COMPACT_ATOMS: atom_id res chain seq x y z
N MET A 1 9.75 0.41 9.10
CA MET A 1 8.63 0.72 8.17
C MET A 1 8.49 2.20 7.81
N SER A 2 9.14 3.15 8.50
CA SER A 2 9.06 4.60 8.25
C SER A 2 9.43 5.06 6.83
N ASN A 3 10.12 4.21 6.06
CA ASN A 3 10.57 4.51 4.71
C ASN A 3 9.74 3.85 3.61
N LEU A 4 8.64 3.15 3.94
CA LEU A 4 7.79 2.50 2.94
C LEU A 4 6.80 3.52 2.39
N ASP A 5 7.17 4.11 1.26
CA ASP A 5 6.31 5.03 0.52
C ASP A 5 5.97 4.41 -0.83
N LEU A 6 4.70 4.48 -1.21
CA LEU A 6 4.23 3.89 -2.45
C LEU A 6 3.56 4.93 -3.35
N GLU A 7 4.03 5.03 -4.58
CA GLU A 7 3.34 5.77 -5.62
C GLU A 7 2.34 4.84 -6.32
N CYS A 8 1.06 5.22 -6.32
CA CYS A 8 -0.05 4.43 -6.83
C CYS A 8 -0.50 4.95 -8.19
N PHE A 9 -0.33 4.13 -9.21
CA PHE A 9 -0.66 4.45 -10.60
C PHE A 9 -2.03 3.93 -10.98
N LYS A 10 -2.75 4.69 -11.81
CA LYS A 10 -3.92 4.16 -12.52
C LYS A 10 -3.46 3.09 -13.49
N THR A 11 -4.24 2.01 -13.57
CA THR A 11 -3.98 0.89 -14.48
C THR A 11 -5.05 0.79 -15.55
N THR A 12 -4.74 0.13 -16.66
CA THR A 12 -5.81 -0.46 -17.50
C THR A 12 -6.68 -1.39 -16.66
N SER A 13 -7.97 -1.51 -17.01
CA SER A 13 -8.90 -2.32 -16.24
C SER A 13 -8.51 -3.81 -16.26
N TYR A 14 -8.73 -4.49 -15.14
CA TYR A 14 -8.61 -5.92 -14.99
C TYR A 14 -9.66 -6.39 -13.99
N GLN A 15 -10.41 -7.44 -14.34
CA GLN A 15 -11.39 -8.06 -13.47
C GLN A 15 -10.86 -9.44 -13.05
N PRO A 16 -10.51 -9.65 -11.77
CA PRO A 16 -10.16 -10.98 -11.28
C PRO A 16 -11.40 -11.89 -11.26
N PRO A 17 -11.21 -13.22 -11.21
CA PRO A 17 -12.25 -14.16 -10.85
C PRO A 17 -12.96 -13.74 -9.56
N ALA A 18 -14.29 -13.93 -9.51
CA ALA A 18 -15.09 -13.59 -8.34
C ALA A 18 -14.56 -14.31 -7.09
N THR A 19 -14.00 -13.55 -6.16
CA THR A 19 -13.31 -14.08 -4.99
C THR A 19 -13.80 -13.35 -3.75
N THR A 20 -14.32 -14.10 -2.79
CA THR A 20 -14.75 -13.59 -1.49
C THR A 20 -13.70 -13.97 -0.44
N LEU A 21 -13.30 -12.99 0.37
CA LEU A 21 -12.26 -13.14 1.38
C LEU A 21 -12.79 -12.75 2.75
N VAL A 22 -12.36 -13.47 3.77
CA VAL A 22 -12.56 -13.10 5.18
C VAL A 22 -11.23 -12.58 5.71
N LEU A 23 -11.23 -11.37 6.25
CA LEU A 23 -10.06 -10.62 6.65
C LEU A 23 -10.07 -10.37 8.16
N ARG A 24 -8.89 -10.45 8.79
CA ARG A 24 -8.67 -10.07 10.20
C ARG A 24 -7.64 -8.94 10.24
N HIS A 25 -7.91 -7.89 11.02
CA HIS A 25 -6.94 -6.81 11.23
C HIS A 25 -5.74 -7.31 12.04
N LEU A 26 -4.53 -6.94 11.61
CA LEU A 26 -3.29 -7.31 12.27
C LEU A 26 -2.77 -6.22 13.20
N ASN A 27 -3.01 -4.96 12.87
CA ASN A 27 -2.55 -3.85 13.70
C ASN A 27 -3.22 -3.90 15.09
N PRO A 28 -2.47 -3.80 16.20
CA PRO A 28 -3.03 -3.94 17.55
C PRO A 28 -4.11 -2.91 17.90
N VAL A 29 -4.10 -1.72 17.28
CA VAL A 29 -5.15 -0.70 17.46
C VAL A 29 -6.50 -1.16 16.91
N LEU A 30 -6.49 -2.02 15.88
CA LEU A 30 -7.69 -2.51 15.18
C LEU A 30 -7.92 -4.01 15.41
N GLY A 31 -7.03 -4.71 16.12
CA GLY A 31 -7.03 -6.17 16.23
C GLY A 31 -8.24 -6.76 16.96
N ASN A 32 -8.95 -5.95 17.75
CA ASN A 32 -10.18 -6.36 18.44
C ASN A 32 -11.44 -6.17 17.59
N LEU A 33 -11.32 -5.61 16.38
CA LEU A 33 -12.46 -5.50 15.47
C LEU A 33 -12.87 -6.89 14.94
N PRO A 34 -14.17 -7.10 14.66
CA PRO A 34 -14.63 -8.31 14.01
C PRO A 34 -13.93 -8.54 12.65
N THR A 35 -13.91 -9.80 12.22
CA THR A 35 -13.45 -10.13 10.87
C THR A 35 -14.34 -9.49 9.82
N VAL A 36 -13.75 -9.06 8.72
CA VAL A 36 -14.43 -8.36 7.63
C VAL A 36 -14.49 -9.26 6.40
N GLN A 37 -15.69 -9.48 5.87
CA GLN A 37 -15.85 -10.16 4.58
C GLN A 37 -15.86 -9.13 3.46
N VAL A 38 -15.07 -9.38 2.42
CA VAL A 38 -14.98 -8.54 1.22
C VAL A 38 -15.05 -9.37 -0.05
N THR A 39 -15.52 -8.76 -1.14
CA THR A 39 -15.49 -9.36 -2.48
C THR A 39 -14.56 -8.56 -3.37
N LEU A 40 -13.64 -9.24 -4.06
CA LEU A 40 -12.73 -8.61 -5.03
C LEU A 40 -13.51 -8.12 -6.27
N GLY A 41 -13.46 -6.83 -6.51
CA GLY A 41 -13.87 -6.17 -7.75
C GLY A 41 -12.69 -5.97 -8.70
N GLN A 42 -12.81 -4.99 -9.61
CA GLN A 42 -11.75 -4.66 -10.56
C GLN A 42 -10.49 -4.13 -9.87
N ARG A 43 -9.32 -4.39 -10.46
CA ARG A 43 -8.09 -3.68 -10.11
C ARG A 43 -8.19 -2.24 -10.58
N GLU A 44 -7.93 -1.30 -9.68
CA GLU A 44 -7.94 0.13 -10.00
C GLU A 44 -6.54 0.74 -10.00
N GLN A 45 -5.63 0.19 -9.18
CA GLN A 45 -4.30 0.78 -9.00
C GLN A 45 -3.21 -0.27 -8.84
N LEU A 46 -1.99 0.12 -9.21
CA LEU A 46 -0.74 -0.55 -8.85
C LEU A 46 0.11 0.44 -8.05
N CYS A 47 0.43 0.10 -6.80
CA CYS A 47 1.27 0.89 -5.92
C CYS A 47 2.69 0.31 -5.89
N VAL A 48 3.70 1.16 -6.10
CA VAL A 48 5.11 0.76 -6.22
C VAL A 48 6.02 1.65 -5.37
N PRO A 49 7.15 1.14 -4.88
CA PRO A 49 7.97 1.83 -3.89
C PRO A 49 8.74 3.02 -4.49
N VAL A 50 8.73 4.13 -3.76
CA VAL A 50 9.43 5.36 -4.12
C VAL A 50 10.21 5.91 -2.93
N ALA A 51 11.27 6.67 -3.20
CA ALA A 51 11.91 7.55 -2.24
C ALA A 51 11.36 8.97 -2.39
N LYS A 52 11.31 9.71 -1.27
CA LYS A 52 10.91 11.12 -1.24
C LYS A 52 12.11 12.04 -1.05
N ASN A 53 12.17 13.10 -1.83
CA ASN A 53 13.17 14.17 -1.74
C ASN A 53 14.60 13.62 -1.67
N ASN A 54 14.88 12.58 -2.45
CA ASN A 54 16.16 11.85 -2.48
C ASN A 54 16.59 11.22 -1.15
N VAL A 55 15.70 11.09 -0.17
CA VAL A 55 15.95 10.35 1.07
C VAL A 55 15.78 8.86 0.78
N ILE A 56 16.89 8.23 0.37
CA ILE A 56 16.93 6.79 0.08
C ILE A 56 16.91 5.99 1.39
N PRO A 57 16.09 4.93 1.52
CA PRO A 57 16.13 4.05 2.68
C PRO A 57 17.54 3.42 2.88
N PRO A 58 17.95 3.12 4.12
CA PRO A 58 19.19 2.38 4.38
C PRO A 58 19.24 1.06 3.57
N PRO A 59 20.43 0.56 3.15
CA PRO A 59 20.54 -0.58 2.25
C PRO A 59 19.75 -1.83 2.68
N ASN A 60 19.85 -2.20 3.96
CA ASN A 60 19.15 -3.34 4.53
C ASN A 60 17.62 -3.18 4.52
N VAL A 61 17.11 -1.95 4.56
CA VAL A 61 15.67 -1.66 4.46
C VAL A 61 15.25 -1.57 2.98
N LEU A 62 16.10 -0.98 2.14
CA LEU A 62 15.88 -0.84 0.71
C LEU A 62 15.72 -2.19 0.02
N ASP A 63 16.50 -3.21 0.43
CA ASP A 63 16.42 -4.55 -0.14
C ASP A 63 15.03 -5.17 -0.01
N TYR A 64 14.27 -4.86 1.06
CA TYR A 64 12.88 -5.27 1.20
C TYR A 64 11.93 -4.31 0.46
N ILE A 65 12.03 -3.00 0.74
CA ILE A 65 11.06 -2.01 0.27
C ILE A 65 10.97 -1.97 -1.25
N ARG A 66 12.08 -2.13 -1.99
CA ARG A 66 12.10 -2.05 -3.45
C ARG A 66 11.25 -3.11 -4.16
N PHE A 67 10.82 -4.15 -3.44
CA PHE A 67 9.98 -5.22 -3.95
C PHE A 67 8.54 -5.18 -3.41
N VAL A 68 8.17 -4.17 -2.61
CA VAL A 68 6.81 -4.04 -2.08
C VAL A 68 5.91 -3.40 -3.13
N ASP A 69 5.40 -4.25 -4.02
CA ASP A 69 4.48 -3.86 -5.06
C ASP A 69 3.08 -4.39 -4.76
N LEU A 70 2.08 -3.52 -4.79
CA LEU A 70 0.72 -3.87 -4.38
C LEU A 70 -0.27 -3.63 -5.52
N SER A 71 -0.98 -4.68 -5.93
CA SER A 71 -2.14 -4.58 -6.81
C SER A 71 -3.38 -4.29 -5.95
N CYS A 72 -4.03 -3.15 -6.19
CA CYS A 72 -5.15 -2.66 -5.38
C CYS A 72 -6.47 -2.86 -6.11
N TYR A 73 -7.29 -3.73 -5.54
CA TYR A 73 -8.60 -4.11 -6.03
C TYR A 73 -9.69 -3.35 -5.32
N ARG A 74 -10.68 -2.87 -6.06
CA ARG A 74 -11.91 -2.37 -5.46
C ARG A 74 -12.55 -3.46 -4.64
N VAL A 75 -13.03 -3.12 -3.45
CA VAL A 75 -13.80 -4.03 -2.60
C VAL A 75 -15.04 -3.34 -2.05
N THR A 76 -15.98 -4.16 -1.59
CA THR A 76 -17.13 -3.72 -0.80
C THR A 76 -17.17 -4.53 0.49
N GLY A 77 -17.67 -3.91 1.56
CA GLY A 77 -17.75 -4.52 2.88
C GLY A 77 -18.44 -3.58 3.89
N PRO A 78 -18.66 -4.05 5.13
CA PRO A 78 -19.33 -3.26 6.16
C PRO A 78 -18.50 -2.04 6.61
N SER A 79 -19.19 -0.98 7.05
CA SER A 79 -18.54 0.16 7.71
C SER A 79 -18.07 -0.22 9.11
N ILE A 80 -16.94 0.35 9.56
CA ILE A 80 -16.40 0.14 10.91
C ILE A 80 -16.54 1.36 11.84
N ASN A 81 -16.75 2.57 11.29
CA ASN A 81 -16.93 3.83 12.02
C ASN A 81 -15.91 4.05 13.17
N GLN A 82 -14.64 3.78 12.91
CA GLN A 82 -13.58 3.77 13.92
C GLN A 82 -12.81 5.09 13.96
N ASN A 83 -12.75 5.74 15.13
CA ASN A 83 -11.94 6.95 15.33
C ASN A 83 -10.47 6.61 15.61
N LEU A 84 -9.56 7.32 14.95
CA LEU A 84 -8.11 7.15 15.06
C LEU A 84 -7.38 8.49 14.98
N GLY A 85 -6.32 8.66 15.77
CA GLY A 85 -5.30 9.69 15.57
C GLY A 85 -4.18 9.16 14.68
N LEU A 86 -3.83 9.87 13.61
CA LEU A 86 -2.76 9.51 12.68
C LEU A 86 -1.57 10.46 12.82
N ARG A 87 -0.36 9.91 12.73
CA ARG A 87 0.88 10.68 12.67
C ARG A 87 1.86 10.06 11.70
N HIS A 88 2.46 10.87 10.83
CA HIS A 88 3.43 10.41 9.85
C HIS A 88 4.69 9.83 10.52
N LEU A 89 5.12 8.68 10.01
CA LEU A 89 6.37 8.03 10.37
C LEU A 89 7.52 8.39 9.42
N ASN A 90 7.21 8.94 8.25
CA ASN A 90 8.23 9.28 7.29
C ASN A 90 9.09 10.46 7.78
N PRO A 91 10.43 10.39 7.71
CA PRO A 91 11.32 11.47 8.14
C PRO A 91 11.07 12.81 7.42
N VAL A 92 10.69 12.76 6.14
CA VAL A 92 10.44 13.96 5.31
C VAL A 92 9.12 14.65 5.70
N LEU A 93 8.20 13.93 6.35
CA LEU A 93 6.87 14.42 6.71
C LEU A 93 6.69 14.69 8.21
N GLN A 94 7.76 14.69 9.00
CA GLN A 94 7.67 14.89 10.46
C GLN A 94 7.09 16.25 10.88
N ASN A 95 7.19 17.26 10.00
CA ASN A 95 6.64 18.59 10.23
C ASN A 95 5.17 18.73 9.82
N VAL A 96 4.60 17.70 9.18
CA VAL A 96 3.16 17.68 8.87
C VAL A 96 2.40 17.31 10.15
N PRO A 97 1.45 18.14 10.61
CA PRO A 97 0.68 17.86 11.82
C PRO A 97 -0.07 16.53 11.72
N GLY A 98 -0.17 15.82 12.85
CA GLY A 98 -1.06 14.67 12.96
C GLY A 98 -2.53 15.08 12.81
N ILE A 99 -3.37 14.13 12.46
CA ILE A 99 -4.81 14.34 12.22
C ILE A 99 -5.65 13.33 13.00
N SER A 100 -6.88 13.67 13.33
CA SER A 100 -7.86 12.71 13.84
C SER A 100 -8.87 12.40 12.74
N VAL A 101 -9.14 11.12 12.51
CA VAL A 101 -10.01 10.64 11.43
C VAL A 101 -10.98 9.57 11.92
N THR A 102 -12.09 9.43 11.20
CA THR A 102 -13.05 8.33 11.33
C THR A 102 -12.94 7.44 10.09
N LEU A 103 -12.60 6.17 10.28
CA LEU A 103 -12.63 5.15 9.23
C LEU A 103 -14.07 4.68 9.00
N ASN A 104 -14.48 4.67 7.73
CA ASN A 104 -15.84 4.31 7.34
C ASN A 104 -15.85 2.95 6.64
N VAL A 105 -16.00 2.94 5.32
CA VAL A 105 -16.17 1.74 4.50
C VAL A 105 -14.85 1.31 3.86
N PRO A 106 -14.60 -0.01 3.70
CA PRO A 106 -13.49 -0.50 2.90
C PRO A 106 -13.71 -0.14 1.43
N GLN A 107 -12.64 0.27 0.76
CA GLN A 107 -12.65 0.68 -0.65
C GLN A 107 -11.67 -0.12 -1.50
N HIS A 108 -10.48 -0.43 -0.96
CA HIS A 108 -9.51 -1.26 -1.67
C HIS A 108 -8.94 -2.38 -0.79
N LEU A 109 -8.67 -3.54 -1.39
CA LEU A 109 -7.74 -4.52 -0.86
C LEU A 109 -6.49 -4.51 -1.76
N CYS A 110 -5.36 -4.14 -1.18
CA CYS A 110 -4.06 -4.09 -1.85
C CYS A 110 -3.25 -5.32 -1.46
N VAL A 111 -2.82 -6.11 -2.45
CA VAL A 111 -2.18 -7.42 -2.25
C VAL A 111 -0.83 -7.49 -2.99
N PRO A 112 0.15 -8.25 -2.46
CA PRO A 112 1.51 -8.23 -2.98
C PRO A 112 1.62 -8.95 -4.32
N VAL A 113 2.35 -8.34 -5.26
CA VAL A 113 2.57 -8.86 -6.61
C VAL A 113 4.05 -8.75 -7.00
N ALA A 114 4.52 -9.60 -7.90
CA ALA A 114 5.79 -9.45 -8.60
C ALA A 114 5.56 -8.91 -10.01
N LYS A 115 6.45 -8.02 -10.47
CA LYS A 115 6.42 -7.46 -11.82
C LYS A 115 7.35 -8.22 -12.76
N ASN A 116 6.87 -8.52 -13.97
CA ASN A 116 7.65 -9.04 -15.10
C ASN A 116 8.51 -10.27 -14.74
N GLY A 117 8.01 -11.13 -13.84
CA GLY A 117 8.73 -12.31 -13.36
C GLY A 117 9.90 -12.03 -12.41
N VAL A 118 10.14 -10.78 -12.03
CA VAL A 118 11.16 -10.42 -11.04
C VAL A 118 10.63 -10.76 -9.64
N VAL A 119 11.14 -11.86 -9.08
CA VAL A 119 10.78 -12.35 -7.75
C VAL A 119 11.93 -12.05 -6.77
N PRO A 120 11.65 -11.57 -5.55
CA PRO A 120 12.67 -11.30 -4.54
C PRO A 120 13.38 -12.58 -4.05
N ALA A 121 14.50 -12.41 -3.34
CA ALA A 121 15.14 -13.52 -2.63
C ALA A 121 14.16 -14.15 -1.60
N PRO A 122 14.30 -15.44 -1.26
CA PRO A 122 13.31 -16.17 -0.45
C PRO A 122 12.99 -15.54 0.91
N ASP A 123 13.99 -14.98 1.60
CA ASP A 123 13.86 -14.28 2.87
C ASP A 123 13.04 -12.98 2.74
N ILE A 124 13.23 -12.24 1.65
CA ILE A 124 12.46 -11.04 1.33
C ILE A 124 11.04 -11.43 0.92
N LEU A 125 10.90 -12.43 0.05
CA LEU A 125 9.61 -12.94 -0.41
C LEU A 125 8.75 -13.41 0.76
N ARG A 126 9.35 -14.09 1.75
CA ARG A 126 8.69 -14.57 2.97
C ARG A 126 8.03 -13.45 3.77
N VAL A 127 8.52 -12.21 3.69
CA VAL A 127 7.87 -11.07 4.35
C VAL A 127 6.83 -10.45 3.42
N ILE A 128 7.21 -10.18 2.17
CA ILE A 128 6.38 -9.44 1.21
C ILE A 128 5.08 -10.18 0.87
N SER A 129 5.11 -11.52 0.82
CA SER A 129 3.93 -12.34 0.52
C SER A 129 2.76 -12.15 1.49
N HIS A 130 3.01 -11.61 2.68
CA HIS A 130 1.98 -11.37 3.71
C HIS A 130 1.65 -9.88 3.92
N ILE A 131 2.09 -9.00 3.02
CA ILE A 131 1.73 -7.56 3.06
C ILE A 131 0.40 -7.36 2.34
N ASP A 132 -0.69 -7.62 3.04
CA ASP A 132 -2.04 -7.33 2.57
C ASP A 132 -2.65 -6.16 3.33
N LEU A 133 -3.12 -5.17 2.59
CA LEU A 133 -3.63 -3.94 3.17
C LEU A 133 -5.08 -3.70 2.78
N LEU A 134 -5.96 -3.59 3.77
CA LEU A 134 -7.34 -3.16 3.57
C LEU A 134 -7.42 -1.64 3.75
N CYS A 135 -7.81 -0.94 2.70
CA CYS A 135 -7.89 0.52 2.66
C CYS A 135 -9.31 0.99 2.90
N TYR A 136 -9.51 1.75 3.98
CA TYR A 136 -10.76 2.36 4.36
C TYR A 136 -10.81 3.81 3.91
N ALA A 137 -11.97 4.26 3.42
CA ALA A 137 -12.26 5.68 3.36
C ALA A 137 -12.18 6.28 4.76
N HIS A 138 -11.62 7.47 4.90
CA HIS A 138 -11.69 8.21 6.15
C HIS A 138 -12.07 9.67 5.95
N GLN A 139 -12.60 10.26 7.02
CA GLN A 139 -12.94 11.68 7.13
C GLN A 139 -12.39 12.26 8.44
N PRO A 140 -11.98 13.54 8.50
CA PRO A 140 -11.90 14.47 7.38
C PRO A 140 -10.80 14.10 6.38
N ASN A 141 -10.82 14.77 5.22
CA ASN A 141 -9.89 14.58 4.10
C ASN A 141 -9.03 15.83 3.91
N PRO A 142 -8.20 16.21 4.89
CA PRO A 142 -7.41 17.44 4.81
C PRO A 142 -6.42 17.36 3.64
N SER A 143 -6.14 18.51 3.02
CA SER A 143 -5.08 18.61 2.03
C SER A 143 -3.73 18.77 2.72
N MET A 144 -2.73 17.98 2.30
CA MET A 144 -1.34 18.16 2.72
C MET A 144 -0.71 19.39 2.03
N ASN A 145 -1.13 19.66 0.79
CA ASN A 145 -0.65 20.75 -0.07
C ASN A 145 0.90 20.87 -0.11
N LEU A 146 1.58 19.74 -0.30
CA LEU A 146 3.03 19.66 -0.22
C LEU A 146 3.61 19.13 -1.55
N PRO A 147 4.55 19.86 -2.19
CA PRO A 147 5.30 19.31 -3.31
C PRO A 147 6.36 18.33 -2.80
N LEU A 148 6.47 17.17 -3.46
CA LEU A 148 7.47 16.14 -3.14
C LEU A 148 8.13 15.64 -4.41
N THR A 149 9.45 15.47 -4.39
CA THR A 149 10.18 14.79 -5.46
C THR A 149 10.16 13.29 -5.19
N LEU A 150 9.68 12.50 -6.15
CA LEU A 150 9.60 11.04 -6.07
C LEU A 150 10.60 10.40 -7.02
N THR A 151 11.33 9.41 -6.51
CA THR A 151 12.25 8.57 -7.30
C THR A 151 11.87 7.11 -7.13
N GLN A 152 11.68 6.39 -8.23
CA GLN A 152 11.33 4.97 -8.20
C GLN A 152 12.43 4.14 -7.55
N LEU A 153 12.04 3.28 -6.61
CA LEU A 153 12.92 2.29 -5.99
C LEU A 153 12.76 0.91 -6.64
N ASN A 154 11.64 0.68 -7.33
CA ASN A 154 11.38 -0.62 -7.93
C ASN A 154 12.37 -0.94 -9.06
N PRO A 155 13.03 -2.12 -9.04
CA PRO A 155 14.05 -2.48 -10.03
C PRO A 155 13.53 -2.57 -11.47
N VAL A 156 12.23 -2.84 -11.67
CA VAL A 156 11.60 -2.87 -12.99
C VAL A 156 11.31 -1.46 -13.50
N LEU A 157 11.05 -0.49 -12.61
CA LEU A 157 10.55 0.85 -12.98
C LEU A 157 11.58 1.97 -12.89
N VAL A 158 12.71 1.77 -12.21
CA VAL A 158 13.76 2.81 -11.99
C VAL A 158 14.26 3.45 -13.29
N ASN A 159 14.29 2.69 -14.39
CA ASN A 159 14.72 3.19 -15.71
C ASN A 159 13.56 3.47 -16.67
N GLN A 160 12.31 3.34 -16.21
CA GLN A 160 11.11 3.52 -17.04
C GLN A 160 10.31 4.75 -16.65
N ILE A 161 10.35 5.14 -15.38
CA ILE A 161 9.66 6.31 -14.85
C ILE A 161 10.72 7.27 -14.30
N PRO A 162 10.89 8.46 -14.89
CA PRO A 162 11.87 9.41 -14.41
C PRO A 162 11.49 9.94 -13.02
N THR A 163 12.49 10.45 -12.31
CA THR A 163 12.25 11.23 -11.08
C THR A 163 11.36 12.43 -11.41
N GLY A 164 10.32 12.65 -10.60
CA GLY A 164 9.30 13.66 -10.86
C GLY A 164 8.87 14.39 -9.59
N THR A 165 8.37 15.62 -9.74
CA THR A 165 7.74 16.33 -8.62
C THR A 165 6.23 16.12 -8.69
N VAL A 166 5.64 15.74 -7.57
CA VAL A 166 4.19 15.59 -7.40
C VAL A 166 3.68 16.59 -6.38
N GLN A 167 2.46 17.09 -6.58
CA GLN A 167 1.75 17.86 -5.56
C GLN A 167 0.85 16.92 -4.76
N VAL A 168 1.14 16.75 -3.48
CA VAL A 168 0.32 15.96 -2.56
C VAL A 168 -0.85 16.80 -2.06
N THR A 169 -2.05 16.28 -2.18
CA THR A 169 -3.30 17.01 -1.90
C THR A 169 -4.11 16.30 -0.80
N ALA A 170 -5.39 15.98 -1.05
CA ALA A 170 -6.30 15.48 -0.04
C ALA A 170 -5.95 14.06 0.41
N ALA A 171 -5.95 13.83 1.73
CA ALA A 171 -5.99 12.49 2.30
C ALA A 171 -7.29 11.78 1.91
N ARG A 172 -7.24 10.48 1.61
CA ARG A 172 -8.41 9.72 1.12
C ARG A 172 -8.66 8.44 1.89
N GLN A 173 -7.60 7.66 2.11
CA GLN A 173 -7.73 6.30 2.61
C GLN A 173 -6.66 6.00 3.64
N LEU A 174 -7.02 5.19 4.63
CA LEU A 174 -6.05 4.54 5.51
C LEU A 174 -6.04 3.05 5.19
N CYS A 175 -4.90 2.57 4.72
CA CYS A 175 -4.61 1.18 4.46
C CYS A 175 -3.98 0.54 5.69
N VAL A 176 -4.62 -0.50 6.21
CA VAL A 176 -4.23 -1.18 7.44
C VAL A 176 -3.94 -2.65 7.16
N PRO A 177 -2.98 -3.27 7.88
CA PRO A 177 -2.56 -4.63 7.58
C PRO A 177 -3.64 -5.62 8.01
N VAL A 178 -3.94 -6.54 7.12
CA VAL A 178 -4.94 -7.60 7.33
C VAL A 178 -4.37 -8.96 6.96
N GLN A 179 -4.93 -10.00 7.56
CA GLN A 179 -4.67 -11.39 7.24
C GLN A 179 -5.91 -12.00 6.62
N LYS A 180 -5.75 -12.75 5.53
CA LYS A 180 -6.83 -13.53 4.93
C LYS A 180 -7.00 -14.84 5.69
N ALA A 181 -8.23 -15.34 5.77
CA ALA A 181 -8.47 -16.69 6.26
C ALA A 181 -7.60 -17.70 5.46
N ARG A 182 -7.00 -18.67 6.18
CA ARG A 182 -6.06 -19.68 5.65
C ARG A 182 -4.65 -19.18 5.30
N ASP A 183 -4.34 -17.92 5.58
CA ASP A 183 -2.98 -17.40 5.53
C ASP A 183 -2.28 -17.71 6.86
N GLU A 184 -1.18 -18.45 6.84
CA GLU A 184 -0.37 -18.74 8.03
C GLU A 184 0.85 -17.82 8.03
N ILE A 185 0.81 -16.75 8.84
CA ILE A 185 1.90 -15.77 8.94
C ILE A 185 2.85 -16.22 10.04
N PRO A 186 4.14 -16.46 9.73
CA PRO A 186 5.14 -16.77 10.77
C PRO A 186 5.22 -15.64 11.82
N PRO A 187 5.42 -15.95 13.12
CA PRO A 187 5.41 -14.94 14.18
C PRO A 187 6.39 -13.77 13.97
N ASP A 188 7.60 -14.08 13.50
CA ASP A 188 8.63 -13.09 13.17
C ASP A 188 8.23 -12.18 11.99
N VAL A 189 7.50 -12.72 11.02
CA VAL A 189 6.94 -11.92 9.91
C VAL A 189 5.78 -11.07 10.42
N LEU A 190 4.89 -11.64 11.25
CA LEU A 190 3.77 -10.94 11.86
C LEU A 190 4.24 -9.71 12.65
N ASP A 191 5.36 -9.84 13.37
CA ASP A 191 5.98 -8.75 14.12
C ASP A 191 6.39 -7.55 13.27
N VAL A 192 6.57 -7.73 11.97
CA VAL A 192 6.85 -6.67 11.00
C VAL A 192 5.58 -6.20 10.29
N VAL A 193 4.82 -7.13 9.68
CA VAL A 193 3.72 -6.77 8.77
C VAL A 193 2.54 -6.11 9.49
N ARG A 194 2.33 -6.39 10.78
CA ARG A 194 1.24 -5.79 11.57
C ARG A 194 1.36 -4.29 11.78
N TRP A 195 2.51 -3.71 11.44
CA TRP A 195 2.83 -2.29 11.61
C TRP A 195 2.83 -1.51 10.29
N ILE A 196 2.41 -2.14 9.20
CA ILE A 196 2.38 -1.52 7.87
C ILE A 196 1.05 -0.79 7.70
N ASP A 197 1.01 0.45 8.14
CA ASP A 197 -0.15 1.31 7.94
C ASP A 197 0.21 2.49 7.06
N LEU A 198 -0.55 2.67 5.99
CA LEU A 198 -0.28 3.68 4.97
C LEU A 198 -1.49 4.59 4.80
N GLU A 199 -1.29 5.88 4.94
CA GLU A 199 -2.29 6.88 4.56
C GLU A 199 -2.08 7.27 3.09
N LYS A 200 -3.14 7.21 2.30
CA LYS A 200 -3.15 7.51 0.87
C LYS A 200 -3.69 8.90 0.62
N PHE A 201 -2.92 9.68 -0.11
CA PHE A 201 -3.23 11.04 -0.53
C PHE A 201 -3.41 11.08 -2.05
N ASP A 202 -4.33 11.89 -2.54
CA ASP A 202 -4.39 12.23 -3.95
C ASP A 202 -3.13 13.02 -4.35
N VAL A 203 -2.60 12.73 -5.53
CA VAL A 203 -1.49 13.50 -6.11
C VAL A 203 -1.85 14.07 -7.46
N THR A 204 -1.27 15.23 -7.77
CA THR A 204 -1.17 15.74 -9.14
C THR A 204 0.26 15.52 -9.61
N SER A 205 0.43 14.78 -10.70
CA SER A 205 1.73 14.47 -11.30
C SER A 205 1.73 14.77 -12.80
N PRO A 206 2.90 14.99 -13.41
CA PRO A 206 3.03 14.93 -14.86
C PRO A 206 2.55 13.58 -15.40
N ALA A 207 2.04 13.57 -16.64
CA ALA A 207 1.78 12.32 -17.35
C ALA A 207 3.10 11.59 -17.65
N ILE A 208 3.07 10.26 -17.63
CA ILE A 208 4.21 9.43 -18.01
C ILE A 208 3.87 8.66 -19.29
N SER A 209 4.91 8.25 -20.03
CA SER A 209 4.74 7.28 -21.11
C SER A 209 4.15 5.98 -20.55
N PRO A 210 3.12 5.39 -21.19
CA PRO A 210 2.53 4.16 -20.68
C PRO A 210 3.55 3.02 -20.57
N VAL A 211 3.68 2.44 -19.38
CA VAL A 211 4.60 1.31 -19.13
C VAL A 211 3.82 0.00 -19.06
N PRO A 212 4.05 -0.94 -20.00
CA PRO A 212 3.40 -2.25 -19.97
C PRO A 212 4.06 -3.16 -18.90
N LEU A 213 3.23 -3.89 -18.16
CA LEU A 213 3.68 -4.78 -17.09
C LEU A 213 2.85 -6.06 -17.06
N THR A 214 3.46 -7.13 -16.58
CA THR A 214 2.79 -8.36 -16.17
C THR A 214 2.96 -8.54 -14.67
N LEU A 215 1.87 -8.85 -13.95
CA LEU A 215 1.87 -9.09 -12.51
C LEU A 215 1.59 -10.55 -12.20
N LYS A 216 2.22 -11.05 -11.14
CA LYS A 216 1.89 -12.33 -10.52
C LYS A 216 1.70 -12.14 -9.03
N HIS A 217 0.59 -12.61 -8.47
CA HIS A 217 0.35 -12.55 -7.02
C HIS A 217 1.40 -13.34 -6.24
N LEU A 218 1.91 -12.72 -5.18
CA LEU A 218 2.87 -13.32 -4.25
C LEU A 218 2.18 -13.86 -3.00
N ASN A 219 0.93 -13.46 -2.75
CA ASN A 219 0.21 -13.90 -1.57
C ASN A 219 -0.13 -15.40 -1.64
N PRO A 220 0.02 -16.18 -0.54
CA PRO A 220 -0.25 -17.63 -0.55
C PRO A 220 -1.71 -18.00 -0.86
N VAL A 221 -2.68 -17.18 -0.46
CA VAL A 221 -4.11 -17.43 -0.66
C VAL A 221 -4.55 -17.06 -2.09
N LEU A 222 -3.95 -16.03 -2.68
CA LEU A 222 -4.30 -15.51 -4.00
C LEU A 222 -3.30 -15.90 -5.11
N GLY A 223 -2.27 -16.68 -4.80
CA GLY A 223 -1.20 -17.06 -5.74
C GLY A 223 -1.65 -17.86 -6.95
N ASN A 224 -2.86 -18.42 -6.91
CA ASN A 224 -3.49 -19.15 -8.03
C ASN A 224 -4.32 -18.25 -8.96
N LEU A 225 -4.44 -16.96 -8.66
CA LEU A 225 -5.07 -16.03 -9.59
C LEU A 225 -4.26 -15.95 -10.90
N PRO A 226 -4.93 -15.76 -12.06
CA PRO A 226 -4.23 -15.60 -13.32
C PRO A 226 -3.26 -14.41 -13.28
N PRO A 227 -2.12 -14.49 -13.98
CA PRO A 227 -1.27 -13.33 -14.18
C PRO A 227 -2.06 -12.15 -14.75
N GLU A 228 -1.70 -10.95 -14.33
CA GLU A 228 -2.39 -9.74 -14.75
C GLU A 228 -1.55 -8.98 -15.77
N GLU A 229 -2.15 -8.57 -16.89
CA GLU A 229 -1.52 -7.61 -17.79
C GLU A 229 -2.04 -6.20 -17.52
N LEU A 230 -1.14 -5.22 -17.59
CA LEU A 230 -1.54 -3.83 -17.44
C LEU A 230 -0.65 -2.84 -18.16
N ARG A 231 -1.14 -1.59 -18.23
CA ARG A 231 -0.34 -0.41 -18.47
C ARG A 231 -0.56 0.59 -17.34
N ILE A 232 0.51 1.19 -16.83
CA ILE A 232 0.46 2.36 -15.96
C ILE A 232 0.69 3.62 -16.79
N ALA A 233 -0.06 4.69 -16.54
CA ALA A 233 0.00 5.92 -17.35
C ALA A 233 0.08 7.23 -16.54
N GLY A 234 -0.28 7.19 -15.25
CA GLY A 234 -0.20 8.38 -14.39
C GLY A 234 -0.40 8.03 -12.92
N ALA A 235 0.35 8.70 -12.06
CA ALA A 235 0.18 8.58 -10.62
C ALA A 235 -1.14 9.21 -10.21
N ALA A 236 -1.88 8.52 -9.35
CA ALA A 236 -3.13 8.99 -8.78
C ALA A 236 -2.99 9.29 -7.30
N GLN A 237 -2.22 8.47 -6.58
CA GLN A 237 -2.11 8.59 -5.13
C GLN A 237 -0.69 8.32 -4.64
N LEU A 238 -0.37 8.85 -3.47
CA LEU A 238 0.84 8.55 -2.71
C LEU A 238 0.42 7.95 -1.37
N ALA A 239 0.91 6.77 -1.05
CA ALA A 239 0.75 6.10 0.23
C ALA A 239 1.98 6.35 1.09
N VAL A 240 1.79 6.86 2.32
CA VAL A 240 2.88 7.19 3.24
C VAL A 240 2.66 6.54 4.61
N PRO A 241 3.73 6.14 5.32
CA PRO A 241 3.59 5.36 6.54
C PRO A 241 3.14 6.24 7.70
N VAL A 242 2.17 5.74 8.48
CA VAL A 242 1.59 6.42 9.63
C VAL A 242 1.51 5.51 10.85
N SER A 243 1.55 6.10 12.03
CA SER A 243 1.18 5.44 13.29
C SER A 243 -0.26 5.77 13.67
N LYS A 244 -0.87 4.93 14.50
CA LYS A 244 -2.23 5.13 15.03
C LYS A 244 -2.20 5.34 16.52
N ASN A 245 -2.96 6.32 17.02
CA ASN A 245 -3.18 6.61 18.44
C ASN A 245 -1.88 6.74 19.25
N GLY A 246 -0.82 7.28 18.65
CA GLY A 246 0.50 7.41 19.29
C GLY A 246 1.28 6.10 19.47
N ILE A 247 0.73 4.97 19.02
CA ILE A 247 1.41 3.67 19.06
C ILE A 247 2.30 3.55 17.82
N VAL A 248 3.61 3.60 18.06
CA VAL A 248 4.66 3.54 17.04
C VAL A 248 5.21 2.11 16.95
N PRO A 249 5.55 1.62 15.75
CA PRO A 249 6.19 0.32 15.60
C PRO A 249 7.51 0.25 16.41
N PRO A 250 7.87 -0.91 16.99
CA PRO A 250 9.19 -1.08 17.61
C PRO A 250 10.29 -0.83 16.56
N GLY A 251 11.34 -0.12 16.99
CA GLY A 251 12.48 0.29 16.15
C GLY A 251 13.43 -0.85 15.82
#